data_AF-A0A3N9PAD1-F1
#
_entry.id   AF-A0A3N9PAD1-F1
#
_cell.length_a   1.000
_cell.length_b   1.000
_cell.length_c   1.000
_cell.angle_alpha   90.00
_cell.angle_beta   90.00
_cell.angle_gamma   90.00
#
_symmetry.space_group_name_H-M   'P 1'
#
loop_
_entity.id
_entity.type
_entity.pdbx_description
1 polymer ?
#
loop_
_entity_poly.entity_id
_entity_poly.type
_entity_poly.pdbx_seq_one_letter_code
_entity_poly.pdbx_strand_id
1 'polypeptide(L)'
;MSTESTVIKNYDTWKKFLGERVIQAEKVGMSEDTIAKLAFEIGEFLDKKVDPQNASNRAIKELWDVGDESQRHTIASLMVKLAKQNA
;
A
#
# COMPACT_ATOMS: atom_id res chain seq x y z
N MET A 1 2.13 -17.09 -14.57
CA MET A 1 1.82 -15.68 -14.27
C MET A 1 2.15 -15.45 -12.80
N SER A 2 3.10 -14.58 -12.48
CA SER A 2 3.47 -14.28 -11.09
C SER A 2 2.33 -13.51 -10.41
N THR A 3 2.03 -13.87 -9.16
CA THR A 3 1.03 -13.23 -8.29
C THR A 3 1.18 -11.72 -8.20
N GLU A 4 2.41 -11.21 -8.36
CA GLU A 4 2.74 -9.79 -8.49
C GLU A 4 1.87 -9.05 -9.51
N SER A 5 1.62 -9.64 -10.69
CA SER A 5 0.92 -8.94 -11.78
C SER A 5 -0.58 -8.72 -11.54
N THR A 6 -1.20 -9.52 -10.67
CA THR A 6 -2.66 -9.47 -10.42
C THR A 6 -3.00 -8.48 -9.32
N VAL A 7 -2.14 -8.38 -8.30
CA VAL A 7 -2.31 -7.47 -7.15
C VAL A 7 -2.28 -6.01 -7.63
N ILE A 8 -1.45 -5.67 -8.61
CA ILE A 8 -1.36 -4.28 -9.08
C ILE A 8 -2.53 -3.89 -10.00
N LYS A 9 -3.12 -4.86 -10.71
CA LYS A 9 -4.18 -4.60 -11.70
C LYS A 9 -5.52 -4.28 -11.05
N ASN A 10 -5.81 -4.89 -9.91
CA ASN A 10 -7.10 -4.73 -9.23
C ASN A 10 -6.90 -4.12 -7.83
N TYR A 11 -7.50 -2.94 -7.62
CA TYR A 11 -7.42 -2.20 -6.37
C TYR A 11 -7.97 -2.97 -5.17
N ASP A 12 -9.02 -3.77 -5.35
CA ASP A 12 -9.58 -4.60 -4.27
C ASP A 12 -8.64 -5.75 -3.90
N THR A 13 -8.03 -6.40 -4.90
CA THR A 13 -6.99 -7.42 -4.66
C THR A 13 -5.78 -6.82 -3.95
N TRP A 14 -5.39 -5.59 -4.31
CA TRP A 14 -4.33 -4.85 -3.64
C TRP A 14 -4.64 -4.58 -2.17
N LYS A 15 -5.83 -4.05 -1.86
CA LYS A 15 -6.26 -3.80 -0.47
C LYS A 15 -6.25 -5.08 0.35
N LYS A 16 -6.79 -6.17 -0.18
CA LYS A 16 -6.84 -7.46 0.52
C LYS A 16 -5.45 -8.00 0.82
N PHE A 17 -4.57 -8.01 -0.19
CA PHE A 17 -3.18 -8.45 -0.03
C PHE A 17 -2.44 -7.64 1.04
N LEU A 18 -2.54 -6.31 0.99
CA LEU A 18 -1.92 -5.45 1.99
C LEU A 18 -2.52 -5.71 3.39
N GLY A 19 -3.85 -5.84 3.48
CA GLY A 19 -4.57 -6.07 4.74
C GLY A 19 -4.13 -7.37 5.41
N GLU A 20 -4.05 -8.46 4.65
CA GLU A 20 -3.56 -9.76 5.15
C GLU A 20 -2.12 -9.68 5.69
N ARG A 21 -1.23 -8.95 4.99
CA ARG A 21 0.17 -8.77 5.42
C ARG A 21 0.28 -7.92 6.68
N VAL A 22 -0.52 -6.86 6.79
CA VAL A 22 -0.58 -6.02 7.99
C VAL A 22 -1.09 -6.83 9.19
N ILE A 23 -2.17 -7.60 9.03
CA ILE A 23 -2.72 -8.44 10.11
C ILE A 23 -1.69 -9.50 10.55
N GLN A 24 -0.97 -10.10 9.61
CA GLN A 24 0.10 -11.06 9.93
C GLN A 24 1.24 -10.39 10.70
N ALA A 25 1.66 -9.19 10.29
CA ALA A 25 2.68 -8.41 10.99
C ALA A 25 2.28 -8.08 12.43
N GLU A 26 1.03 -7.65 12.66
CA GLU A 26 0.50 -7.38 14.01
C GLU A 26 0.52 -8.64 14.88
N LYS A 27 0.12 -9.79 14.32
CA LYS A 27 0.10 -11.07 15.06
C LYS A 27 1.47 -11.54 15.53
N VAL A 28 2.54 -11.17 14.82
CA VAL A 28 3.92 -11.50 15.22
C VAL A 28 4.57 -10.43 16.11
N GLY A 29 3.79 -9.42 16.55
CA GLY A 29 4.24 -8.40 17.49
C GLY A 29 5.02 -7.25 16.85
N MET A 30 4.92 -7.04 15.53
CA MET A 30 5.50 -5.85 14.90
C MET A 30 4.79 -4.58 15.36
N SER A 31 5.57 -3.55 15.69
CA SER A 31 5.05 -2.23 16.04
C SER A 31 4.37 -1.55 14.85
N GLU A 32 3.43 -0.63 15.13
CA GLU A 32 2.76 0.17 14.11
C GLU A 32 3.76 0.95 13.22
N ASP A 33 4.89 1.40 13.78
CA ASP A 33 5.96 2.05 13.02
C ASP A 33 6.59 1.13 11.97
N THR A 34 6.74 -0.15 12.30
CA THR A 34 7.28 -1.15 11.36
C THR A 34 6.26 -1.46 10.26
N ILE A 35 4.97 -1.42 10.57
CA ILE A 35 3.88 -1.56 9.60
C ILE A 35 3.82 -0.34 8.68
N ALA A 36 4.02 0.87 9.22
CA ALA A 36 4.10 2.09 8.44
C ALA A 36 5.31 2.08 7.48
N LYS A 37 6.46 1.56 7.91
CA LYS A 37 7.62 1.33 7.03
C LYS A 37 7.31 0.34 5.91
N LEU A 38 6.64 -0.77 6.20
CA LEU A 38 6.21 -1.73 5.20
C LEU A 38 5.25 -1.08 4.17
N ALA A 39 4.35 -0.22 4.63
CA ALA A 39 3.46 0.53 3.76
C ALA A 39 4.20 1.57 2.90
N PHE A 40 5.27 2.17 3.43
CA PHE A 40 6.13 3.08 2.68
C PHE A 40 6.92 2.36 1.59
N GLU A 41 7.44 1.15 1.88
CA GLU A 41 8.04 0.27 0.86
C GLU A 41 7.04 -0.12 -0.23
N ILE A 42 5.76 -0.24 0.11
CA ILE A 42 4.67 -0.50 -0.84
C ILE A 42 4.29 0.77 -1.63
N GLY A 43 4.41 1.96 -1.04
CA GLY A 43 4.36 3.25 -1.74
C GLY A 43 5.49 3.39 -2.76
N GLU A 44 6.73 3.04 -2.38
CA GLU A 44 7.86 2.95 -3.32
C GLU A 44 7.62 1.88 -4.42
N PHE A 45 6.88 0.82 -4.12
CA PHE A 45 6.53 -0.20 -5.12
C PHE A 45 5.57 0.36 -6.19
N LEU A 46 4.68 1.29 -5.84
CA LEU A 46 3.88 2.06 -6.80
C LEU A 46 4.75 3.01 -7.63
N ASP A 47 5.81 3.56 -7.03
CA ASP A 47 6.72 4.49 -7.70
C ASP A 47 7.68 3.79 -8.69
N LYS A 48 8.22 2.63 -8.32
CA LYS A 48 9.34 1.99 -9.05
C LYS A 48 8.96 0.96 -10.11
N LYS A 49 7.73 0.42 -10.17
CA LYS A 49 7.49 -0.75 -11.02
C LYS A 49 6.23 -0.82 -11.87
N VAL A 50 5.29 0.11 -11.78
CA VAL A 50 4.01 -0.12 -12.47
C VAL A 50 3.36 1.17 -12.88
N ASP A 51 3.20 1.37 -14.19
CA ASP A 51 2.20 2.30 -14.69
C ASP A 51 0.85 1.88 -14.08
N PRO A 52 0.21 2.70 -13.22
CA PRO A 52 -0.98 2.29 -12.52
C PRO A 52 -2.07 1.93 -13.54
N GLN A 53 -2.39 0.64 -13.63
CA GLN A 53 -3.32 0.11 -14.63
C GLN A 53 -4.80 0.39 -14.29
N ASN A 54 -5.07 1.00 -13.13
CA ASN A 54 -6.40 1.47 -12.74
C ASN A 54 -6.35 2.91 -12.20
N ALA A 55 -7.48 3.61 -12.29
CA ALA A 55 -7.59 5.02 -11.93
C ALA A 55 -7.35 5.29 -10.43
N SER A 56 -7.74 4.38 -9.54
CA SER A 56 -7.55 4.53 -8.09
C SER A 56 -6.06 4.56 -7.71
N ASN A 57 -5.28 3.62 -8.23
CA ASN A 57 -3.84 3.57 -8.00
C ASN A 57 -3.13 4.78 -8.64
N ARG A 58 -3.63 5.26 -9.78
CA ARG A 58 -3.10 6.48 -10.42
C ARG A 58 -3.31 7.72 -9.55
N ALA A 59 -4.52 7.90 -9.02
CA ALA A 59 -4.80 9.02 -8.12
C ALA A 59 -3.94 9.00 -6.86
N ILE A 60 -3.72 7.83 -6.26
CA ILE A 60 -2.82 7.70 -5.11
C ILE A 60 -1.39 8.08 -5.48
N LYS A 61 -0.90 7.66 -6.67
CA LYS A 61 0.44 8.03 -7.15
C LYS A 61 0.58 9.53 -7.40
N GLU A 62 -0.40 10.17 -8.03
CA GLU A 62 -0.39 11.63 -8.25
C GLU A 62 -0.33 12.41 -6.93
N LEU A 63 -1.08 11.99 -5.90
CA LEU A 63 -1.03 12.57 -4.56
C LEU A 63 0.32 12.31 -3.86
N TRP A 64 0.87 11.10 -4.03
CA TRP A 64 2.16 10.72 -3.45
C TRP A 64 3.32 11.54 -4.04
N ASP A 65 3.31 11.75 -5.36
CA ASP A 65 4.38 12.41 -6.09
C ASP A 65 4.49 13.90 -5.73
N VAL A 66 3.36 14.57 -5.47
CA VAL A 66 3.34 15.99 -5.01
C VAL A 66 3.53 16.15 -3.50
N GLY A 67 3.43 15.07 -2.73
CA GLY A 67 3.53 15.09 -1.28
C GLY A 67 4.96 15.15 -0.75
N ASP A 68 5.17 15.83 0.36
CA ASP A 68 6.39 15.76 1.17
C ASP A 68 6.47 14.46 2.00
N GLU A 69 7.57 14.28 2.75
CA GLU A 69 7.80 13.07 3.56
C GLU A 69 6.68 12.80 4.58
N SER A 70 6.19 13.85 5.26
CA SER A 70 5.13 13.73 6.26
C SER A 70 3.79 13.36 5.62
N GLN A 71 3.49 13.95 4.47
CA GLN A 71 2.29 13.66 3.70
C GLN A 71 2.32 12.24 3.12
N ARG A 72 3.46 11.78 2.61
CA ARG A 72 3.65 10.39 2.17
C ARG A 72 3.48 9.39 3.31
N HIS A 73 4.04 9.69 4.49
CA HIS A 73 3.79 8.91 5.70
C HIS A 73 2.29 8.83 6.04
N THR A 74 1.58 9.96 5.96
CA THR A 74 0.14 10.01 6.21
C THR A 74 -0.65 9.15 5.22
N ILE A 75 -0.32 9.24 3.91
CA ILE A 75 -0.95 8.43 2.86
C ILE A 75 -0.72 6.94 3.13
N ALA A 76 0.51 6.54 3.47
CA ALA A 76 0.85 5.17 3.80
C ALA A 76 0.04 4.65 5.01
N SER A 77 -0.07 5.44 6.09
CA SER A 77 -0.88 5.07 7.26
C SER A 77 -2.37 4.91 6.92
N LEU A 78 -2.93 5.78 6.07
CA LEU A 78 -4.32 5.65 5.62
C LEU A 78 -4.54 4.41 4.75
N MET A 79 -3.59 4.10 3.87
CA MET A 79 -3.59 2.90 3.04
C MET A 79 -3.59 1.62 3.88
N VAL A 80 -2.81 1.57 4.95
CA VAL A 80 -2.81 0.47 5.93
C VAL A 80 -4.18 0.32 6.58
N LYS A 81 -4.75 1.42 7.10
CA LYS A 81 -6.08 1.39 7.74
C LYS A 81 -7.16 0.94 6.77
N LEU A 82 -7.14 1.44 5.53
CA LEU A 82 -8.07 1.05 4.48
C LEU A 82 -7.93 -0.44 4.15
N ALA A 83 -6.70 -0.93 3.98
CA ALA A 83 -6.43 -2.33 3.69
C ALA A 83 -6.92 -3.25 4.82
N LYS A 84 -6.70 -2.88 6.09
CA LYS A 84 -7.23 -3.61 7.26
C LYS A 84 -8.76 -3.71 7.27
N GLN A 85 -9.46 -2.65 6.84
CA GLN A 85 -10.93 -2.66 6.73
C GLN A 85 -11.46 -3.56 5.59
N ASN A 86 -10.59 -3.97 4.67
CA ASN A 86 -10.93 -4.75 3.48
C ASN A 86 -10.21 -6.13 3.46
N ALA A 87 -9.71 -6.58 4.62
CA ALA A 87 -9.00 -7.85 4.78
C ALA A 87 -9.97 -9.03 4.95
#